data_AF-A0A285NPC5-F1
#
_entry.id   AF-A0A285NPC5-F1
#
_cell.length_a   1.000
_cell.length_b   1.000
_cell.length_c   1.000
_cell.angle_alpha   90.00
_cell.angle_beta   90.00
_cell.angle_gamma   90.00
#
_symmetry.space_group_name_H-M   'P 1'
#
loop_
_entity.id
_entity.type
_entity.pdbx_description
1 polymer ?
#
loop_
_entity_poly.entity_id
_entity_poly.type
_entity_poly.pdbx_seq_one_letter_code
_entity_poly.pdbx_strand_id
1 'polypeptide(L)'
;MSTVHLEAVITARWLDGHCSRSPGSAEELAILAVDLLVRELGLVAAKGFMEQALEHFGHPHWPLPAGRATEVQAEPGGPAALS
;
A
#
# COMPACT_ATOMS: atom_id res chain seq x y z
N MET A 1 -3.85 5.70 -16.10
CA MET A 1 -3.32 5.53 -14.73
C MET A 1 -2.57 6.81 -14.37
N SER A 2 -2.89 7.45 -13.25
CA SER A 2 -2.15 8.64 -12.80
C SER A 2 -0.78 8.18 -12.29
N THR A 3 0.28 8.58 -12.98
CA THR A 3 1.67 8.31 -12.60
C THR A 3 2.02 9.19 -11.41
N VAL A 4 2.22 8.59 -10.23
CA VAL A 4 2.74 9.29 -9.06
C VAL A 4 4.25 9.22 -9.12
N HIS A 5 4.91 10.39 -9.22
CA HIS A 5 6.36 10.49 -9.06
C HIS A 5 6.69 10.72 -7.59
N LEU A 6 7.57 9.89 -7.05
CA LEU A 6 8.02 9.95 -5.66
C LEU A 6 9.51 10.31 -5.63
N GLU A 7 9.86 11.35 -4.89
CA GLU A 7 11.25 11.73 -4.61
C GLU A 7 11.39 11.91 -3.09
N ALA A 8 12.01 10.93 -2.44
CA ALA A 8 12.21 10.94 -0.98
C ALA A 8 13.53 10.26 -0.63
N VAL A 9 14.25 10.78 0.36
CA VAL A 9 15.44 10.12 0.91
C VAL A 9 15.10 9.64 2.32
N ILE A 10 15.17 8.33 2.54
CA ILE A 10 14.92 7.74 3.86
C ILE A 10 16.27 7.32 4.45
N THR A 11 16.56 7.82 5.65
CA THR A 11 17.78 7.50 6.38
C THR A 11 17.42 6.87 7.72
N ALA A 12 17.81 5.62 7.91
CA ALA A 12 17.72 4.90 9.18
C ALA A 12 19.12 4.71 9.77
N ARG A 13 19.23 4.83 11.10
CA ARG A 13 20.50 4.66 11.83
C ARG A 13 20.34 3.56 12.85
N TRP A 14 21.16 2.52 12.74
CA TRP A 14 21.26 1.42 13.70
C TRP A 14 22.68 1.33 14.26
N LEU A 15 22.82 0.56 15.34
CA LEU A 15 24.13 0.28 15.95
C LEU A 15 25.11 -0.35 14.94
N ASP A 16 24.61 -1.13 13.99
CA ASP A 16 25.41 -1.81 12.95
C ASP A 16 25.70 -0.93 11.71
N GLY A 17 25.21 0.31 11.66
CA GLY A 17 25.45 1.25 10.56
C GLY A 17 24.24 2.07 10.14
N HIS A 18 24.42 2.90 9.11
CA HIS A 18 23.34 3.69 8.51
C HIS A 18 22.84 3.01 7.23
N CYS A 19 21.54 3.06 6.99
CA CYS A 19 20.94 2.73 5.70
C CYS A 19 20.28 3.99 5.15
N SER A 20 20.74 4.42 3.97
CA SER A 20 20.11 5.48 3.20
C SER A 20 19.59 4.88 1.89
N ARG A 21 18.30 5.02 1.64
CA ARG A 21 17.66 4.52 0.41
C ARG A 21 16.63 5.53 -0.09
N SER A 22 16.70 5.81 -1.38
CA SER A 22 15.73 6.65 -2.09
C SER A 22 14.80 5.72 -2.88
N PRO A 23 13.52 5.57 -2.50
CA PRO A 23 12.56 4.81 -3.28
C PRO A 23 12.12 5.60 -4.53
N GLY A 24 12.15 4.96 -5.69
CA GLY A 24 11.67 5.49 -6.96
C GLY A 24 10.20 5.18 -7.27
N SER A 25 9.55 4.35 -6.43
CA SER A 25 8.12 4.01 -6.56
C SER A 25 7.45 3.80 -5.20
N ALA A 26 6.12 3.73 -5.20
CA ALA A 26 5.34 3.44 -3.99
C ALA A 26 5.64 2.02 -3.47
N GLU A 27 5.88 1.07 -4.36
CA GLU A 27 6.25 -0.30 -4.03
C GLU A 27 7.61 -0.37 -3.34
N GLU A 28 8.61 0.36 -3.85
CA GLU A 28 9.93 0.42 -3.20
C GLU A 28 9.87 1.07 -1.81
N LEU A 29 9.05 2.11 -1.66
CA LEU A 29 8.79 2.73 -0.37
C LEU A 29 8.13 1.74 0.60
N ALA A 30 7.14 0.98 0.14
CA ALA A 30 6.46 -0.02 0.97
C ALA A 30 7.43 -1.13 1.42
N ILE A 31 8.27 -1.64 0.53
CA ILE A 31 9.28 -2.65 0.88
C ILE A 31 10.24 -2.11 1.95
N LEU A 32 10.70 -0.86 1.79
CA LEU A 32 11.57 -0.23 2.79
C LEU A 32 10.85 -0.07 4.13
N ALA A 33 9.59 0.38 4.13
CA ALA A 33 8.81 0.51 5.36
C ALA A 33 8.64 -0.83 6.08
N VAL A 34 8.37 -1.91 5.34
CA VAL A 34 8.29 -3.27 5.89
C VAL A 34 9.63 -3.72 6.47
N ASP A 35 10.74 -3.50 5.76
CA ASP A 35 12.09 -3.82 6.26
C ASP A 35 12.37 -3.12 7.60
N LEU A 36 12.04 -1.83 7.71
CA LEU A 36 12.17 -1.07 8.97
C LEU A 36 11.30 -1.67 10.09
N LEU A 37 10.04 -1.98 9.80
CA LEU A 37 9.13 -2.57 10.79
C LEU A 37 9.62 -3.93 11.28
N VAL A 38 10.12 -4.79 10.39
CA VAL A 38 10.62 -6.12 10.75
C VAL A 38 11.91 -6.01 11.58
N ARG A 39 12.79 -5.04 11.26
CA ARG A 39 14.02 -4.80 12.03
C ARG A 39 13.74 -4.32 13.46
N GLU A 40 12.77 -3.42 13.63
CA GLU A 40 12.45 -2.82 14.94
C GLU A 40 11.55 -3.71 15.81
N LEU A 41 10.55 -4.35 15.19
CA LEU A 41 9.48 -5.08 15.93
C LEU A 41 9.60 -6.60 15.82
N GLY A 42 10.35 -7.10 14.85
CA GLY A 42 10.32 -8.51 14.45
C GLY A 42 9.12 -8.84 13.56
N LEU A 43 9.21 -9.96 12.82
CA LEU A 43 8.27 -10.32 11.75
C LEU A 43 6.80 -10.40 12.20
N VAL A 44 6.54 -11.05 13.34
CA VAL A 44 5.16 -11.29 13.82
C VAL A 44 4.49 -9.98 14.26
N ALA A 45 5.21 -9.13 15.00
CA ALA A 45 4.67 -7.85 15.45
C ALA A 45 4.51 -6.85 14.30
N ALA A 46 5.45 -6.84 13.35
CA ALA A 46 5.34 -6.05 12.12
C ALA A 46 4.09 -6.42 11.31
N LYS A 47 3.79 -7.72 11.17
CA LYS A 47 2.56 -8.20 10.50
C LYS A 47 1.30 -7.68 11.19
N GLY A 48 1.21 -7.84 12.52
CA GLY A 48 0.04 -7.35 13.27
C GLY A 48 -0.14 -5.83 13.20
N PHE A 49 0.96 -5.08 13.24
CA PHE A 49 0.92 -3.63 13.05
C PHE A 49 0.39 -3.23 11.67
N MET A 50 0.85 -3.90 10.61
CA MET A 50 0.36 -3.62 9.25
C MET A 50 -1.11 -3.94 9.09
N GLU A 51 -1.60 -5.05 9.66
CA GLU A 51 -3.02 -5.39 9.66
C GLU A 51 -3.85 -4.28 10.32
N GLN A 52 -3.45 -3.82 11.51
CA GLN A 52 -4.10 -2.71 12.21
C GLN A 52 -4.04 -1.40 11.41
N ALA A 53 -2.91 -1.09 10.78
CA ALA A 53 -2.77 0.10 9.95
C ALA A 53 -3.68 0.05 8.71
N LEU A 54 -3.85 -1.13 8.11
CA LEU A 54 -4.74 -1.34 6.97
C LEU A 54 -6.22 -1.23 7.34
N GLU A 55 -6.61 -1.69 8.52
CA GLU A 55 -7.96 -1.48 9.06
C GLU A 55 -8.30 0.02 9.16
N HIS A 56 -7.32 0.87 9.48
CA HIS A 56 -7.50 2.33 9.52
C HIS A 56 -7.87 2.93 8.16
N PHE A 57 -7.30 2.42 7.05
CA PHE A 57 -7.68 2.82 5.70
C PHE A 57 -9.07 2.32 5.27
N GLY A 58 -9.62 1.34 5.98
CA GLY A 58 -11.00 0.87 5.81
C GLY A 58 -12.05 1.84 6.39
N HIS A 59 -11.65 2.85 7.17
CA HIS A 59 -12.57 3.86 7.68
C HIS A 59 -12.82 4.98 6.65
N PRO A 60 -14.04 5.54 6.54
CA PRO A 60 -14.50 6.32 5.38
C PRO A 60 -13.87 7.70 5.19
N HIS A 61 -12.84 8.06 5.95
CA HIS A 61 -12.29 9.40 6.00
C HIS A 61 -11.00 9.57 5.16
N TRP A 62 -10.49 8.49 4.58
CA TRP A 62 -9.38 8.58 3.63
C TRP A 62 -9.92 8.86 2.22
N PRO A 63 -9.68 10.04 1.63
CA PRO A 63 -10.10 10.32 0.27
C PRO A 63 -9.21 9.50 -0.68
N LEU A 64 -9.69 8.32 -1.07
CA LEU A 64 -9.14 7.64 -2.23
C LEU A 64 -9.30 8.58 -3.43
N PRO A 65 -8.27 8.75 -4.28
CA PRO A 65 -8.43 9.49 -5.52
C PRO A 65 -9.56 8.84 -6.31
N ALA A 66 -10.55 9.64 -6.72
CA ALA A 66 -11.86 9.23 -7.23
C ALA A 66 -11.85 8.26 -8.45
N GLY A 67 -10.69 7.86 -8.97
CA GLY A 67 -10.53 6.96 -10.10
C GLY A 67 -10.14 5.51 -9.77
N ARG A 68 -10.22 5.06 -8.52
CA ARG A 68 -9.82 3.69 -8.11
C ARG A 68 -10.89 2.85 -7.40
N ALA A 69 -12.13 3.32 -7.28
CA ALA A 69 -13.24 2.41 -7.00
C ALA A 69 -13.51 1.63 -8.29
N THR A 70 -12.96 0.43 -8.37
CA THR A 70 -13.30 -0.55 -9.40
C THR A 70 -14.81 -0.75 -9.40
N GLU A 71 -15.44 -0.25 -10.46
CA GLU A 71 -16.72 -0.73 -10.94
C GLU A 71 -16.54 -2.22 -11.22
N VAL A 72 -16.88 -3.07 -10.24
CA VAL A 72 -17.21 -4.46 -10.52
C VAL A 72 -18.58 -4.40 -11.19
N GLN A 73 -18.57 -4.25 -12.51
CA GLN A 73 -19.75 -4.45 -13.34
C GLN A 73 -20.20 -5.90 -13.14
N ALA A 74 -21.25 -6.07 -12.34
CA ALA A 74 -22.05 -7.28 -12.36
C ALA A 74 -22.80 -7.29 -13.71
N GLU A 75 -22.31 -8.09 -14.65
CA GLU A 75 -22.96 -8.39 -15.93
C GLU A 75 -24.43 -8.83 -15.69
N PRO A 76 -25.45 -8.06 -16.10
CA PRO A 76 -26.82 -8.50 -15.98
C PRO A 76 -27.28 -9.14 -17.30
N GLY A 77 -27.60 -10.43 -17.23
CA GLY A 77 -28.63 -11.02 -18.09
C GLY A 77 -28.18 -11.56 -19.45
N GLY A 78 -28.17 -12.89 -19.55
CA GLY A 78 -28.07 -13.61 -20.82
C GLY A 78 -29.23 -13.34 -21.80
N PRO A 79 -29.10 -13.82 -23.04
CA PRO A 79 -29.91 -13.35 -24.18
C PRO A 79 -31.38 -13.77 -24.07
N ALA A 80 -32.27 -12.78 -23.99
CA ALA A 80 -33.69 -12.99 -24.21
C ALA A 80 -33.93 -13.26 -25.70
N ALA A 81 -34.26 -14.51 -26.01
CA ALA A 81 -34.82 -14.91 -27.29
C ALA A 81 -36.18 -14.22 -27.50
N LEU A 82 -36.40 -13.67 -28.69
CA LEU A 82 -37.72 -13.29 -29.19
C LEU A 82 -37.91 -13.98 -30.55
N SER A 83 -38.87 -14.90 -30.58
CA SER A 83 -39.60 -15.38 -31.77
C SER A 83 -41.08 -15.17 -31.52
#